data_AF-A0A6V6ZBM4-F1
#
_entry.id   AF-A0A6V6ZBM4-F1
#
_cell.length_a   1.000
_cell.length_b   1.000
_cell.length_c   1.000
_cell.angle_alpha   90.00
_cell.angle_beta   90.00
_cell.angle_gamma   90.00
#
_symmetry.space_group_name_H-M   'P 1'
#
loop_
_entity.id
_entity.type
_entity.pdbx_description
1 polymer ?
#
loop_
_entity_poly.entity_id
_entity_poly.type
_entity_poly.pdbx_seq_one_letter_code
_entity_poly.pdbx_strand_id
1 'polypeptide(L)'
;MKNFEKIIDQEILDFAKDNTGNYNLIADKIRSYFGSSYSQGIDFYYFKSFIEGLIKKNIDQAIKEYKISKSKDLRMQIIEIADYMLDRRYDVMISLDEDEAFQKVLGYATDFLKGGDFLYFQQLYVNSQSLYALVKAYYNPKFKSDVVLFFKTAFDYAKNYARDNDKLGTSTSADPDGATLLELVQAISSFNDEDKEQLASIVFEIYTYSSHNKRSYEMNQASGFMAIQLTYFQTTFDINVIIGAIEITGKHHADDTFVKQTLYAKWFFEENTKEAFLYFQKNSNPIFAIFALTDLGFKEALPFFIEKKKEEENPVMWEIYNEAIQRLQSGYIPKKKEDRMIWLNGNLTPAQRALGAENDNVFVERAKQKIAIDDTVYETDEN
;
A
#
# COMPACT_ATOMS: atom_id res chain seq x y z
N MET A 1 25.42 -8.32 -19.94
CA MET A 1 24.80 -9.66 -19.85
C MET A 1 25.85 -10.69 -19.51
N LYS A 2 25.63 -11.45 -18.44
CA LYS A 2 26.45 -12.60 -18.03
C LYS A 2 26.29 -13.74 -19.04
N ASN A 3 27.25 -14.68 -19.10
CA ASN A 3 27.22 -15.75 -20.12
C ASN A 3 25.99 -16.66 -20.00
N PHE A 4 25.54 -16.97 -18.78
CA PHE A 4 24.35 -17.80 -18.60
C PHE A 4 23.07 -17.13 -19.13
N GLU A 5 22.95 -15.80 -19.01
CA GLU A 5 21.79 -15.05 -19.50
C GLU A 5 21.65 -15.18 -21.01
N LYS A 6 22.77 -15.08 -21.75
CA LYS A 6 22.80 -15.25 -23.20
C LYS A 6 22.38 -16.66 -23.62
N ILE A 7 22.82 -17.67 -22.87
CA ILE A 7 22.50 -19.07 -23.16
C ILE A 7 21.01 -19.32 -22.92
N ILE A 8 20.49 -18.92 -21.75
CA ILE A 8 19.08 -19.06 -21.40
C ILE A 8 18.19 -18.32 -22.39
N ASP A 9 18.52 -17.07 -22.73
CA ASP A 9 17.78 -16.28 -23.72
C ASP A 9 17.72 -17.00 -25.08
N GLN A 10 18.84 -17.54 -25.56
CA GLN A 10 18.90 -18.26 -26.83
C GLN A 10 18.11 -19.58 -26.78
N GLU A 11 18.23 -20.36 -25.70
CA GLU A 11 17.47 -21.60 -25.52
C GLU A 11 15.95 -21.32 -25.51
N ILE A 12 15.51 -20.24 -24.86
CA ILE A 12 14.09 -19.84 -24.84
C ILE A 12 13.65 -19.38 -26.22
N LEU A 13 14.45 -18.57 -26.93
CA LEU A 13 14.12 -18.12 -28.28
C LEU A 13 13.96 -19.29 -29.25
N ASP A 14 14.83 -20.28 -29.17
CA ASP A 14 14.75 -21.46 -30.03
C ASP A 14 13.56 -22.35 -29.64
N PHE A 15 13.32 -22.57 -28.35
CA PHE A 15 12.13 -23.29 -27.87
C PHE A 15 10.82 -22.60 -28.28
N ALA A 16 10.77 -21.26 -28.24
CA ALA A 16 9.58 -20.50 -28.61
C ALA A 16 9.25 -20.58 -30.11
N LYS A 17 10.26 -20.72 -30.99
CA LYS A 17 10.02 -20.93 -32.43
C LYS A 17 9.25 -22.22 -32.67
N ASP A 18 9.64 -23.29 -31.98
CA ASP A 18 9.01 -24.62 -32.11
C ASP A 18 7.64 -24.70 -31.41
N ASN A 19 7.35 -23.77 -30.50
CA ASN A 19 6.11 -23.71 -29.71
C ASN A 19 5.34 -22.40 -29.92
N THR A 20 5.34 -21.89 -31.16
CA THR A 20 4.72 -20.60 -31.51
C THR A 20 3.26 -20.55 -31.05
N GLY A 21 2.90 -19.51 -30.28
CA GLY A 21 1.54 -19.31 -29.76
C GLY A 21 1.18 -20.14 -28.51
N ASN A 22 2.08 -20.99 -28.02
CA ASN A 22 1.90 -21.75 -26.78
C ASN A 22 2.70 -21.13 -25.63
N TYR A 23 2.19 -20.01 -25.15
CA TYR A 23 2.80 -19.18 -24.12
C TYR A 23 2.94 -19.88 -22.77
N ASN A 24 2.03 -20.81 -22.44
CA ASN A 24 2.12 -21.63 -21.22
C ASN A 24 3.39 -22.49 -21.24
N LEU A 25 3.61 -23.23 -22.33
CA LEU A 25 4.80 -24.07 -22.47
C LEU A 25 6.09 -23.26 -22.43
N ILE A 26 6.08 -22.08 -23.04
CA ILE A 26 7.24 -21.16 -23.00
C ILE A 26 7.46 -20.66 -21.56
N ALA A 27 6.41 -20.31 -20.83
CA ALA A 27 6.50 -19.88 -19.44
C ALA A 27 7.01 -21.00 -18.52
N ASP A 28 6.55 -22.24 -18.70
CA ASP A 28 7.04 -23.41 -17.99
C ASP A 28 8.52 -23.68 -18.27
N LYS A 29 8.94 -23.55 -19.54
CA LYS A 29 10.35 -23.65 -19.92
C LYS A 29 11.18 -22.57 -19.21
N ILE A 30 10.72 -21.33 -19.17
CA ILE A 30 11.40 -20.25 -18.44
C ILE A 30 11.50 -20.58 -16.94
N ARG A 31 10.41 -21.04 -16.33
CA ARG A 31 10.37 -21.38 -14.90
C ARG A 31 11.26 -22.57 -14.56
N SER A 32 11.45 -23.51 -15.49
CA SER A 32 12.29 -24.69 -15.28
C SER A 32 13.76 -24.36 -14.98
N TYR A 33 14.21 -23.13 -15.28
CA TYR A 33 15.57 -22.69 -14.92
C TYR A 33 15.73 -22.40 -13.42
N PHE A 34 14.64 -22.22 -12.66
CA PHE A 34 14.71 -22.22 -11.20
C PHE A 34 15.15 -23.59 -10.69
N GLY A 35 16.30 -23.65 -10.00
CA GLY A 35 16.89 -24.91 -9.52
C GLY A 35 17.74 -25.65 -10.54
N SER A 36 18.02 -25.04 -11.70
CA SER A 36 18.94 -25.59 -12.70
C SER A 36 20.41 -25.40 -12.30
N SER A 37 21.32 -26.06 -13.02
CA SER A 37 22.77 -25.82 -12.85
C SER A 37 23.16 -24.36 -13.07
N TYR A 38 22.39 -23.61 -13.88
CA TYR A 38 22.63 -22.20 -14.13
C TYR A 38 22.43 -21.30 -12.89
N SER A 39 21.69 -21.75 -11.87
CA SER A 39 21.55 -20.98 -10.62
C SER A 39 22.68 -21.23 -9.61
N GLN A 40 23.60 -22.17 -9.89
CA GLN A 40 24.69 -22.49 -8.97
C GLN A 40 25.78 -21.42 -9.01
N GLY A 41 26.17 -20.91 -7.83
CA GLY A 41 27.21 -19.89 -7.71
C GLY A 41 26.80 -18.49 -8.20
N ILE A 42 25.51 -18.28 -8.44
CA ILE A 42 24.93 -16.98 -8.81
C ILE A 42 24.08 -16.48 -7.64
N ASP A 43 24.12 -15.17 -7.40
CA ASP A 43 23.21 -14.54 -6.44
C ASP A 43 21.76 -14.88 -6.77
N PHE A 44 21.04 -15.43 -5.78
CA PHE A 44 19.70 -15.94 -5.95
C PHE A 44 18.71 -14.85 -6.37
N TYR A 45 18.78 -13.67 -5.74
CA TYR A 45 17.84 -12.58 -6.02
C TYR A 45 18.07 -12.00 -7.41
N TYR A 46 19.33 -11.88 -7.83
CA TYR A 46 19.68 -11.51 -9.20
C TYR A 46 19.13 -12.51 -10.22
N PHE A 47 19.37 -13.82 -9.99
CA PHE A 47 18.91 -14.86 -10.90
C PHE A 47 17.38 -14.91 -10.97
N LYS A 48 16.70 -14.83 -9.82
CA LYS A 48 15.25 -14.75 -9.71
C LYS A 48 14.70 -13.59 -10.53
N SER A 49 15.24 -12.38 -10.34
CA SER A 49 14.83 -11.18 -11.07
C SER A 49 15.01 -11.33 -12.59
N PHE A 50 16.11 -11.95 -13.03
CA PHE A 50 16.33 -12.23 -14.45
C PHE A 50 15.24 -13.15 -15.02
N ILE A 51 14.96 -14.29 -14.37
CA ILE A 51 13.92 -15.25 -14.82
C ILE A 51 12.53 -14.62 -14.82
N GLU A 52 12.16 -13.88 -13.76
CA GLU A 52 10.90 -13.14 -13.70
C GLU A 52 10.79 -12.10 -14.83
N GLY A 53 11.91 -11.47 -15.19
CA GLY A 53 12.01 -10.58 -16.35
C GLY A 53 11.67 -11.27 -17.68
N LEU A 54 12.03 -12.55 -17.84
CA LEU A 54 11.70 -13.34 -19.03
C LEU A 54 10.23 -13.74 -19.07
N ILE A 55 9.66 -14.18 -17.94
CA ILE A 55 8.22 -14.48 -17.84
C ILE A 55 7.40 -13.22 -18.16
N LYS A 56 7.84 -12.05 -17.65
CA LYS A 56 7.20 -10.76 -17.94
C LYS A 56 7.25 -10.41 -19.43
N LYS A 57 8.38 -10.60 -20.11
CA LYS A 57 8.45 -10.38 -21.57
C LYS A 57 7.52 -11.32 -22.33
N ASN A 58 7.47 -12.59 -21.93
CA ASN A 58 6.60 -13.60 -22.54
C ASN A 58 5.11 -13.22 -22.42
N ILE A 59 4.66 -12.83 -21.21
CA ILE A 59 3.27 -12.43 -20.99
C ILE A 59 2.92 -11.12 -21.70
N ASP A 60 3.82 -10.14 -21.73
CA ASP A 60 3.58 -8.87 -22.41
C ASP A 60 3.40 -9.08 -23.93
N GLN A 61 4.12 -10.05 -24.51
CA GLN A 61 3.93 -10.45 -25.91
C GLN A 61 2.59 -11.17 -26.12
N ALA A 62 2.23 -12.12 -25.25
CA ALA A 62 0.94 -12.81 -25.29
C ALA A 62 -0.24 -11.83 -25.25
N ILE A 63 -0.18 -10.83 -24.36
CA ILE A 63 -1.22 -9.79 -24.23
C ILE A 63 -1.33 -8.97 -25.53
N LYS A 64 -0.21 -8.60 -26.15
CA LYS A 64 -0.23 -7.86 -27.45
C LYS A 64 -0.91 -8.69 -28.54
N GLU A 65 -0.60 -9.97 -28.63
CA GLU A 65 -1.20 -10.87 -29.62
C GLU A 65 -2.67 -11.14 -29.32
N TYR A 66 -3.05 -11.26 -28.05
CA TYR A 66 -4.45 -11.36 -27.64
C TYR A 66 -5.24 -10.11 -28.02
N LYS A 67 -4.67 -8.91 -27.85
CA LYS A 67 -5.34 -7.65 -28.24
C LYS A 67 -5.70 -7.60 -29.73
N ILE A 68 -4.95 -8.30 -30.58
CA ILE A 68 -5.19 -8.40 -32.03
C ILE A 68 -6.13 -9.58 -32.34
N SER A 69 -5.79 -10.77 -31.85
CA SER A 69 -6.48 -12.02 -32.22
C SER A 69 -7.82 -12.22 -31.50
N LYS A 70 -7.95 -11.68 -30.28
CA LYS A 70 -9.04 -11.96 -29.34
C LYS A 70 -9.29 -13.47 -29.13
N SER A 71 -8.24 -14.28 -29.26
CA SER A 71 -8.33 -15.74 -29.13
C SER A 71 -8.68 -16.15 -27.69
N LYS A 72 -9.71 -17.00 -27.55
CA LYS A 72 -10.10 -17.58 -26.26
C LYS A 72 -8.99 -18.45 -25.66
N ASP A 73 -8.31 -19.24 -26.49
CA ASP A 73 -7.23 -20.12 -26.03
C ASP A 73 -6.07 -19.30 -25.45
N LEU A 74 -5.62 -18.27 -26.19
CA LEU A 74 -4.57 -17.37 -25.74
C LEU A 74 -4.96 -16.62 -24.46
N ARG A 75 -6.23 -16.22 -24.33
CA ARG A 75 -6.76 -15.63 -23.09
C ARG A 75 -6.59 -16.57 -21.90
N MET A 76 -6.96 -17.85 -22.05
CA MET A 76 -6.84 -18.84 -20.99
C MET A 76 -5.37 -19.05 -20.59
N GLN A 77 -4.47 -19.14 -21.57
CA GLN A 77 -3.03 -19.23 -21.30
C GLN A 77 -2.53 -18.01 -20.50
N ILE A 78 -2.92 -16.79 -20.89
CA ILE A 78 -2.52 -15.57 -20.15
C ILE A 78 -3.02 -15.61 -18.71
N ILE A 79 -4.29 -16.01 -18.49
CA ILE A 79 -4.89 -16.12 -17.15
C ILE A 79 -4.11 -17.15 -16.31
N GLU A 80 -3.76 -18.30 -16.87
CA GLU A 80 -3.04 -19.36 -16.17
C GLU A 80 -1.63 -18.93 -15.76
N ILE A 81 -0.86 -18.33 -16.68
CA ILE A 81 0.48 -17.81 -16.37
C ILE A 81 0.40 -16.74 -15.29
N ALA A 82 -0.57 -15.81 -15.41
CA ALA A 82 -0.76 -14.77 -14.42
C ALA A 82 -1.02 -15.37 -13.03
N ASP A 83 -1.87 -16.38 -12.95
CA ASP A 83 -2.31 -16.96 -11.68
C ASP A 83 -1.23 -17.71 -10.91
N TYR A 84 -0.22 -18.23 -11.60
CA TYR A 84 0.79 -19.09 -10.96
C TYR A 84 2.22 -18.57 -11.03
N MET A 85 2.50 -17.56 -11.86
CA MET A 85 3.88 -17.20 -12.20
C MET A 85 4.18 -15.70 -12.13
N LEU A 86 3.18 -14.85 -11.83
CA LEU A 86 3.37 -13.40 -11.79
C LEU A 86 2.91 -12.77 -10.48
N ASP A 87 3.71 -11.85 -9.96
CA ASP A 87 3.34 -10.98 -8.85
C ASP A 87 2.26 -9.98 -9.27
N ARG A 88 2.28 -9.53 -10.53
CA ARG A 88 1.31 -8.59 -11.11
C ARG A 88 0.05 -9.24 -11.69
N ARG A 89 -0.34 -10.41 -11.17
CA ARG A 89 -1.40 -11.26 -11.72
C ARG A 89 -2.71 -10.54 -11.98
N TYR A 90 -3.16 -9.71 -11.04
CA TYR A 90 -4.47 -9.06 -11.11
C TYR A 90 -4.48 -7.98 -12.19
N ASP A 91 -3.40 -7.19 -12.30
CA ASP A 91 -3.23 -6.19 -13.36
C ASP A 91 -3.28 -6.84 -14.75
N VAL A 92 -2.61 -7.99 -14.90
CA VAL A 92 -2.62 -8.73 -16.17
C VAL A 92 -4.04 -9.18 -16.50
N MET A 93 -4.75 -9.79 -15.54
CA MET A 93 -6.13 -10.24 -15.73
C MET A 93 -7.09 -9.08 -16.08
N ILE A 94 -7.01 -7.95 -15.36
CA ILE A 94 -7.83 -6.77 -15.65
C ILE A 94 -7.52 -6.19 -17.04
N SER A 95 -6.25 -6.22 -17.48
CA SER A 95 -5.84 -5.69 -18.79
C SER A 95 -6.39 -6.47 -20.00
N LEU A 96 -7.00 -7.64 -19.77
CA LEU A 96 -7.66 -8.43 -20.80
C LEU A 96 -9.04 -7.88 -21.19
N ASP A 97 -9.61 -6.99 -20.36
CA ASP A 97 -10.94 -6.38 -20.54
C ASP A 97 -12.05 -7.41 -20.81
N GLU A 98 -12.00 -8.55 -20.10
CA GLU A 98 -12.86 -9.70 -20.34
C GLU A 98 -13.52 -10.21 -19.04
N ASP A 99 -14.76 -10.71 -19.14
CA ASP A 99 -15.59 -11.02 -17.97
C ASP A 99 -15.03 -12.14 -17.10
N GLU A 100 -14.49 -13.20 -17.70
CA GLU A 100 -13.92 -14.34 -16.97
C GLU A 100 -12.72 -13.90 -16.13
N ALA A 101 -11.84 -13.09 -16.73
CA ALA A 101 -10.67 -12.55 -16.04
C ALA A 101 -11.09 -11.58 -14.91
N PHE A 102 -12.06 -10.70 -15.18
CA PHE A 102 -12.60 -9.78 -14.18
C PHE A 102 -13.24 -10.51 -13.00
N GLN A 103 -14.10 -11.51 -13.27
CA GLN A 103 -14.77 -12.28 -12.23
C GLN A 103 -13.77 -13.06 -11.35
N LYS A 104 -12.65 -13.51 -11.93
CA LYS A 104 -11.57 -14.14 -11.15
C LYS A 104 -10.90 -13.13 -10.20
N VAL A 105 -10.61 -11.91 -10.65
CA VAL A 105 -10.08 -10.85 -9.78
C VAL A 105 -11.09 -10.44 -8.71
N LEU A 106 -12.37 -10.37 -9.04
CA LEU A 106 -13.45 -10.09 -8.08
C LEU A 106 -13.55 -11.18 -7.00
N GLY A 107 -13.41 -12.45 -7.40
CA GLY A 107 -13.33 -13.58 -6.47
C GLY A 107 -12.15 -13.45 -5.51
N TYR A 108 -10.95 -13.12 -6.03
CA TYR A 108 -9.77 -12.87 -5.21
C TYR A 108 -9.96 -11.70 -4.25
N ALA A 109 -10.55 -10.59 -4.70
CA ALA A 109 -10.84 -9.46 -3.84
C ALA A 109 -11.83 -9.84 -2.72
N THR A 110 -12.81 -10.69 -3.02
CA THR A 110 -13.76 -11.20 -2.02
C THR A 110 -13.10 -12.16 -1.03
N ASP A 111 -12.20 -13.03 -1.50
CA ASP A 111 -11.41 -13.90 -0.63
C ASP A 111 -10.46 -13.11 0.27
N PHE A 112 -9.90 -12.00 -0.22
CA PHE A 112 -9.09 -11.10 0.59
C PHE A 112 -9.86 -10.52 1.78
N LEU A 113 -11.13 -10.14 1.57
CA LEU A 113 -11.99 -9.58 2.64
C LEU A 113 -12.27 -10.55 3.79
N LYS A 114 -11.98 -11.84 3.62
CA LYS A 114 -12.14 -12.86 4.67
C LYS A 114 -11.01 -12.86 5.70
N GLY A 115 -9.93 -12.12 5.43
CA GLY A 115 -8.82 -11.90 6.37
C GLY A 115 -7.65 -12.88 6.21
N GLY A 116 -6.51 -12.51 6.80
CA GLY A 116 -5.25 -13.25 6.69
C GLY A 116 -5.32 -14.70 7.15
N ASP A 117 -6.02 -14.97 8.26
CA ASP A 117 -6.19 -16.33 8.79
C ASP A 117 -6.89 -17.25 7.79
N PHE A 118 -7.97 -16.77 7.15
CA PHE A 118 -8.67 -17.54 6.12
C PHE A 118 -7.72 -17.89 4.97
N LEU A 119 -7.00 -16.89 4.45
CA LEU A 119 -6.07 -17.09 3.33
C LEU A 119 -4.96 -18.08 3.69
N TYR A 120 -4.42 -17.98 4.90
CA TYR A 120 -3.40 -18.88 5.40
C TYR A 120 -3.91 -20.33 5.50
N PHE A 121 -5.05 -20.56 6.15
CA PHE A 121 -5.60 -21.91 6.35
C PHE A 121 -6.08 -22.56 5.05
N GLN A 122 -6.56 -21.77 4.09
CA GLN A 122 -6.94 -22.27 2.76
C GLN A 122 -5.76 -22.39 1.79
N GLN A 123 -4.55 -21.99 2.21
CA GLN A 123 -3.36 -21.95 1.36
C GLN A 123 -3.58 -21.13 0.08
N LEU A 124 -4.38 -20.07 0.19
CA LEU A 124 -4.71 -19.19 -0.93
C LEU A 124 -3.65 -18.09 -1.03
N TYR A 125 -2.97 -18.02 -2.17
CA TYR A 125 -2.05 -16.94 -2.47
C TYR A 125 -2.81 -15.72 -3.02
N VAL A 126 -3.45 -14.99 -2.10
CA VAL A 126 -4.24 -13.78 -2.39
C VAL A 126 -3.71 -12.63 -1.55
N ASN A 127 -3.66 -11.43 -2.13
CA ASN A 127 -3.25 -10.22 -1.41
C ASN A 127 -4.08 -9.00 -1.83
N SER A 128 -3.83 -7.86 -1.16
CA SER A 128 -4.59 -6.62 -1.35
C SER A 128 -4.50 -6.03 -2.75
N GLN A 129 -3.51 -6.41 -3.57
CA GLN A 129 -3.41 -5.95 -4.97
C GLN A 129 -4.64 -6.33 -5.80
N SER A 130 -5.41 -7.34 -5.37
CA SER A 130 -6.71 -7.65 -5.96
C SER A 130 -7.71 -6.49 -5.83
N LEU A 131 -7.72 -5.79 -4.69
CA LEU A 131 -8.56 -4.60 -4.46
C LEU A 131 -8.13 -3.45 -5.38
N TYR A 132 -6.84 -3.13 -5.45
CA TYR A 132 -6.32 -2.08 -6.33
C TYR A 132 -6.53 -2.40 -7.81
N ALA A 133 -6.51 -3.68 -8.19
CA ALA A 133 -6.87 -4.09 -9.54
C ALA A 133 -8.35 -3.83 -9.86
N LEU A 134 -9.27 -4.02 -8.88
CA LEU A 134 -10.67 -3.60 -9.05
C LEU A 134 -10.80 -2.08 -9.21
N VAL A 135 -10.01 -1.28 -8.49
CA VAL A 135 -9.96 0.18 -8.70
C VAL A 135 -9.55 0.52 -10.13
N LYS A 136 -8.56 -0.19 -10.70
CA LYS A 136 -8.17 -0.02 -12.12
C LYS A 136 -9.32 -0.44 -13.05
N ALA A 137 -10.01 -1.53 -12.74
CA ALA A 137 -11.12 -2.05 -13.53
C ALA A 137 -12.34 -1.11 -13.56
N TYR A 138 -12.54 -0.29 -12.52
CA TYR A 138 -13.62 0.69 -12.44
C TYR A 138 -13.69 1.65 -13.64
N TYR A 139 -12.53 2.04 -14.18
CA TYR A 139 -12.46 2.97 -15.30
C TYR A 139 -12.78 2.32 -16.65
N ASN A 140 -12.97 1.00 -16.68
CA ASN A 140 -13.60 0.32 -17.79
C ASN A 140 -15.14 0.37 -17.58
N PRO A 141 -15.91 1.03 -18.47
CA PRO A 141 -17.36 1.14 -18.34
C PRO A 141 -18.08 -0.21 -18.20
N LYS A 142 -17.49 -1.28 -18.74
CA LYS A 142 -18.03 -2.64 -18.66
C LYS A 142 -18.12 -3.18 -17.24
N PHE A 143 -17.13 -2.85 -16.39
CA PHE A 143 -17.00 -3.39 -15.04
C PHE A 143 -17.40 -2.41 -13.94
N LYS A 144 -17.61 -1.14 -14.31
CA LYS A 144 -17.87 -0.04 -13.37
C LYS A 144 -18.97 -0.36 -12.35
N SER A 145 -20.11 -0.90 -12.79
CA SER A 145 -21.23 -1.23 -11.90
C SER A 145 -20.86 -2.27 -10.85
N ASP A 146 -20.14 -3.30 -11.26
CA ASP A 146 -19.77 -4.44 -10.42
C ASP A 146 -18.72 -4.02 -9.40
N VAL A 147 -17.76 -3.20 -9.82
CA VAL A 147 -16.76 -2.61 -8.91
C VAL A 147 -17.42 -1.70 -7.88
N VAL A 148 -18.35 -0.84 -8.30
CA VAL A 148 -19.11 0.02 -7.37
C VAL A 148 -19.89 -0.82 -6.37
N LEU A 149 -20.58 -1.87 -6.84
CA LEU A 149 -21.33 -2.78 -5.97
C LEU A 149 -20.41 -3.48 -4.96
N PHE A 150 -19.26 -3.96 -5.41
CA PHE A 150 -18.26 -4.57 -4.55
C PHE A 150 -17.83 -3.62 -3.44
N PHE A 151 -17.31 -2.44 -3.74
CA PHE A 151 -16.83 -1.51 -2.70
C PHE A 151 -17.95 -1.03 -1.77
N LYS A 152 -19.19 -0.89 -2.27
CA LYS A 152 -20.37 -0.56 -1.44
C LYS A 152 -20.77 -1.65 -0.45
N THR A 153 -20.41 -2.91 -0.70
CA THR A 153 -20.83 -4.06 0.12
C THR A 153 -19.67 -4.77 0.82
N ALA A 154 -18.42 -4.43 0.48
CA ALA A 154 -17.20 -5.06 0.97
C ALA A 154 -17.10 -5.03 2.50
N PHE A 155 -17.42 -3.90 3.13
CA PHE A 155 -17.31 -3.78 4.57
C PHE A 155 -18.33 -4.64 5.33
N ASP A 156 -19.59 -4.64 4.87
CA ASP A 156 -20.62 -5.51 5.43
C ASP A 156 -20.29 -6.98 5.21
N TYR A 157 -19.72 -7.33 4.06
CA TYR A 157 -19.24 -8.69 3.81
C TYR A 157 -18.17 -9.11 4.82
N ALA A 158 -17.13 -8.29 5.02
CA ALA A 158 -16.06 -8.58 5.97
C ALA A 158 -16.58 -8.74 7.41
N LYS A 159 -17.46 -7.83 7.86
CA LYS A 159 -18.12 -7.90 9.18
C LYS A 159 -18.92 -9.19 9.36
N ASN A 160 -19.76 -9.53 8.38
CA ASN A 160 -20.61 -10.71 8.46
C ASN A 160 -19.77 -12.00 8.46
N TYR A 161 -18.74 -12.06 7.62
CA TYR A 161 -17.84 -13.21 7.55
C TYR A 161 -17.11 -13.46 8.87
N ALA A 162 -16.50 -12.43 9.45
CA ALA A 162 -15.79 -12.55 10.73
C ALA A 162 -16.71 -13.02 11.87
N ARG A 163 -17.89 -12.41 11.98
CA ARG A 163 -18.90 -12.79 12.97
C ARG A 163 -19.37 -14.24 12.81
N ASP A 164 -19.58 -14.69 11.59
CA ASP A 164 -20.13 -16.02 11.34
C ASP A 164 -19.06 -17.10 11.55
N ASN A 165 -17.78 -16.83 11.26
CA ASN A 165 -16.67 -17.72 11.58
C ASN A 165 -16.37 -17.84 13.07
N ASP A 166 -16.51 -16.76 13.84
CA ASP A 166 -16.38 -16.79 15.30
C ASP A 166 -17.42 -17.74 15.93
N LYS A 167 -18.68 -17.67 15.47
CA LYS A 167 -19.75 -18.58 15.91
C LYS A 167 -19.46 -20.05 15.59
N LEU A 168 -18.69 -20.32 14.54
CA LEU A 168 -18.29 -21.67 14.15
C LEU A 168 -17.05 -22.16 14.91
N GLY A 169 -16.44 -21.32 15.76
CA GLY A 169 -15.22 -21.63 16.50
C GLY A 169 -13.97 -21.73 15.61
N THR A 170 -14.05 -21.22 14.38
CA THR A 170 -12.95 -21.26 13.39
C THR A 170 -12.13 -19.97 13.36
N SER A 171 -12.54 -18.95 14.12
CA SER A 171 -11.81 -17.70 14.35
C SER A 171 -11.62 -17.48 15.84
N THR A 172 -10.59 -16.71 16.20
CA THR A 172 -10.37 -16.23 17.57
C THR A 172 -11.01 -14.86 17.84
N SER A 173 -11.65 -14.28 16.82
CA SER A 173 -12.23 -12.94 16.85
C SER A 173 -13.50 -12.84 16.00
N ALA A 174 -14.52 -12.19 16.56
CA ALA A 174 -15.74 -11.78 15.84
C ALA A 174 -15.52 -10.52 14.98
N ASP A 175 -14.37 -9.86 15.11
CA ASP A 175 -14.02 -8.68 14.32
C ASP A 175 -13.24 -9.06 13.04
N PRO A 176 -13.46 -8.33 11.93
CA PRO A 176 -12.61 -8.44 10.76
C PRO A 176 -11.15 -8.11 11.10
N ASP A 177 -10.23 -8.65 10.30
CA ASP A 177 -8.82 -8.35 10.38
C ASP A 177 -8.52 -6.85 10.13
N GLY A 178 -7.70 -6.25 10.99
CA GLY A 178 -7.39 -4.81 10.94
C GLY A 178 -6.63 -4.44 9.68
N ALA A 179 -5.65 -5.26 9.26
CA ALA A 179 -4.90 -5.02 8.03
C ALA A 179 -5.78 -5.11 6.78
N THR A 180 -6.71 -6.06 6.74
CA THR A 180 -7.71 -6.22 5.67
C THR A 180 -8.59 -4.98 5.52
N LEU A 181 -9.11 -4.45 6.63
CA LEU A 181 -9.92 -3.22 6.60
C LEU A 181 -9.09 -2.00 6.16
N LEU A 182 -7.83 -1.91 6.59
CA LEU A 182 -6.95 -0.80 6.18
C LEU A 182 -6.70 -0.84 4.67
N GLU A 183 -6.38 -2.01 4.12
CA GLU A 183 -6.16 -2.18 2.67
C GLU A 183 -7.42 -1.89 1.85
N LEU A 184 -8.61 -2.21 2.38
CA LEU A 184 -9.88 -1.80 1.78
C LEU A 184 -10.02 -0.27 1.73
N VAL A 185 -9.72 0.41 2.85
CA VAL A 185 -9.74 1.88 2.89
C VAL A 185 -8.71 2.49 1.94
N GLN A 186 -7.49 1.95 1.90
CA GLN A 186 -6.44 2.44 1.02
C GLN A 186 -6.79 2.22 -0.47
N ALA A 187 -7.41 1.10 -0.82
CA ALA A 187 -7.94 0.87 -2.16
C ALA A 187 -9.02 1.90 -2.51
N ILE A 188 -9.97 2.18 -1.62
CA ILE A 188 -10.99 3.23 -1.84
C ILE A 188 -10.35 4.62 -1.99
N SER A 189 -9.34 4.94 -1.19
CA SER A 189 -8.62 6.22 -1.29
C SER A 189 -7.83 6.38 -2.60
N SER A 190 -7.52 5.28 -3.29
CA SER A 190 -6.76 5.26 -4.55
C SER A 190 -7.58 5.56 -5.81
N PHE A 191 -8.91 5.68 -5.69
CA PHE A 191 -9.74 6.22 -6.76
C PHE A 191 -9.40 7.69 -7.03
N ASN A 192 -9.75 8.18 -8.22
CA ASN A 192 -9.64 9.59 -8.57
C ASN A 192 -10.51 10.43 -7.63
N ASP A 193 -10.18 11.71 -7.49
CA ASP A 193 -10.79 12.59 -6.48
C ASP A 193 -12.33 12.55 -6.50
N GLU A 194 -12.98 12.68 -7.66
CA GLU A 194 -14.45 12.66 -7.75
C GLU A 194 -15.06 11.28 -7.41
N ASP A 195 -14.37 10.20 -7.76
CA ASP A 195 -14.89 8.84 -7.59
C ASP A 195 -14.74 8.37 -6.14
N LYS A 196 -13.63 8.71 -5.46
CA LYS A 196 -13.46 8.33 -4.05
C LYS A 196 -14.47 9.04 -3.16
N GLU A 197 -14.84 10.29 -3.42
CA GLU A 197 -15.84 11.01 -2.60
C GLU A 197 -17.18 10.26 -2.52
N GLN A 198 -17.57 9.50 -3.57
CA GLN A 198 -18.79 8.71 -3.57
C GLN A 198 -18.76 7.54 -2.57
N LEU A 199 -17.57 7.16 -2.09
CA LEU A 199 -17.33 6.08 -1.13
C LEU A 199 -16.87 6.62 0.24
N ALA A 200 -16.83 7.95 0.42
CA ALA A 200 -16.37 8.59 1.66
C ALA A 200 -17.11 8.09 2.90
N SER A 201 -18.43 7.89 2.80
CA SER A 201 -19.26 7.38 3.91
C SER A 201 -18.84 5.98 4.35
N ILE A 202 -18.40 5.14 3.42
CA ILE A 202 -17.95 3.76 3.72
C ILE A 202 -16.61 3.81 4.44
N VAL A 203 -15.67 4.64 3.97
CA VAL A 203 -14.39 4.82 4.65
C VAL A 203 -14.59 5.34 6.07
N PHE A 204 -15.52 6.30 6.25
CA PHE A 204 -15.84 6.81 7.58
C PHE A 204 -16.54 5.76 8.46
N GLU A 205 -17.41 4.92 7.89
CA GLU A 205 -18.03 3.80 8.63
C GLU A 205 -16.98 2.78 9.09
N ILE A 206 -16.04 2.41 8.21
CA ILE A 206 -14.92 1.52 8.54
C ILE A 206 -14.10 2.12 9.68
N TYR A 207 -13.68 3.38 9.55
CA TYR A 207 -12.93 4.08 10.60
C TYR A 207 -13.71 4.11 11.93
N THR A 208 -15.00 4.46 11.89
CA THR A 208 -15.86 4.49 13.07
C THR A 208 -15.89 3.13 13.74
N TYR A 209 -16.10 2.06 12.98
CA TYR A 209 -16.08 0.70 13.52
C TYR A 209 -14.73 0.34 14.16
N SER A 210 -13.63 0.60 13.44
CA SER A 210 -12.27 0.25 13.84
C SER A 210 -11.76 1.05 15.04
N SER A 211 -12.35 2.21 15.32
CA SER A 211 -11.97 3.08 16.44
C SER A 211 -12.97 3.09 17.59
N HIS A 212 -14.17 2.54 17.39
CA HIS A 212 -15.20 2.48 18.41
C HIS A 212 -15.00 1.28 19.36
N ASN A 213 -15.32 1.49 20.65
CA ASN A 213 -15.16 0.50 21.73
C ASN A 213 -13.71 0.01 21.93
N LYS A 214 -13.53 -0.93 22.87
CA LYS A 214 -12.25 -1.58 23.10
C LYS A 214 -11.98 -2.58 21.97
N ARG A 215 -11.08 -2.22 21.05
CA ARG A 215 -10.61 -3.08 19.95
C ARG A 215 -9.27 -3.75 20.25
N SER A 216 -8.88 -4.71 19.42
CA SER A 216 -7.53 -5.28 19.46
C SER A 216 -6.48 -4.21 19.17
N TYR A 217 -5.26 -4.43 19.64
CA TYR A 217 -4.16 -3.50 19.40
C TYR A 217 -3.88 -3.32 17.90
N GLU A 218 -3.96 -4.40 17.12
CA GLU A 218 -3.81 -4.37 15.67
C GLU A 218 -4.90 -3.52 14.99
N MET A 219 -6.16 -3.68 15.38
CA MET A 219 -7.25 -2.85 14.86
C MET A 219 -7.05 -1.37 15.23
N ASN A 220 -6.57 -1.09 16.45
CA ASN A 220 -6.22 0.28 16.84
C ASN A 220 -5.10 0.85 15.96
N GLN A 221 -4.05 0.06 15.66
CA GLN A 221 -3.00 0.46 14.73
C GLN A 221 -3.56 0.78 13.35
N ALA A 222 -4.40 -0.11 12.80
CA ALA A 222 -5.05 0.09 11.51
C ALA A 222 -5.91 1.37 11.50
N SER A 223 -6.68 1.61 12.57
CA SER A 223 -7.56 2.78 12.70
C SER A 223 -6.80 4.11 12.65
N GLY A 224 -5.57 4.18 13.16
CA GLY A 224 -4.73 5.38 13.05
C GLY A 224 -4.38 5.72 11.61
N PHE A 225 -4.02 4.72 10.80
CA PHE A 225 -3.80 4.92 9.36
C PHE A 225 -5.10 5.29 8.64
N MET A 226 -6.23 4.65 8.98
CA MET A 226 -7.53 5.01 8.43
C MET A 226 -7.90 6.47 8.75
N ALA A 227 -7.59 6.97 9.95
CA ALA A 227 -7.82 8.37 10.31
C ALA A 227 -7.07 9.33 9.38
N ILE A 228 -5.82 9.01 9.03
CA ILE A 228 -5.05 9.78 8.05
C ILE A 228 -5.70 9.69 6.67
N GLN A 229 -6.17 8.50 6.26
CA GLN A 229 -6.87 8.29 4.98
C GLN A 229 -8.11 9.17 4.84
N LEU A 230 -8.83 9.46 5.93
CA LEU A 230 -9.95 10.42 5.89
C LEU A 230 -9.53 11.78 5.35
N THR A 231 -8.29 12.22 5.58
CA THR A 231 -7.81 13.52 5.07
C THR A 231 -7.68 13.55 3.54
N TYR A 232 -7.78 12.42 2.85
CA TYR A 232 -7.91 12.39 1.39
C TYR A 232 -9.27 12.87 0.89
N PHE A 233 -10.28 12.95 1.74
CA PHE A 233 -11.64 13.29 1.33
C PHE A 233 -11.94 14.78 1.59
N GLN A 234 -12.79 15.36 0.76
CA GLN A 234 -13.32 16.71 0.90
C GLN A 234 -14.63 16.72 1.69
N THR A 235 -15.32 15.58 1.74
CA THR A 235 -16.50 15.37 2.58
C THR A 235 -16.22 15.74 4.03
N THR A 236 -17.16 16.48 4.65
CA THR A 236 -17.12 16.77 6.08
C THR A 236 -17.53 15.53 6.87
N PHE A 237 -16.65 15.10 7.77
CA PHE A 237 -16.92 14.00 8.71
C PHE A 237 -17.33 14.51 10.08
N ASP A 238 -18.04 13.68 10.85
CA ASP A 238 -18.38 14.01 12.23
C ASP A 238 -17.12 13.93 13.11
N ILE A 239 -16.59 15.11 13.46
CA ILE A 239 -15.39 15.24 14.28
C ILE A 239 -15.54 14.59 15.66
N ASN A 240 -16.76 14.45 16.19
CA ASN A 240 -16.98 13.83 17.49
C ASN A 240 -16.60 12.35 17.50
N VAL A 241 -16.68 11.66 16.35
CA VAL A 241 -16.21 10.28 16.22
C VAL A 241 -14.69 10.22 16.42
N ILE A 242 -13.96 11.14 15.78
CA ILE A 242 -12.49 11.22 15.89
C ILE A 242 -12.08 11.60 17.32
N ILE A 243 -12.77 12.56 17.94
CA ILE A 243 -12.53 12.95 19.35
C ILE A 243 -12.78 11.75 20.28
N GLY A 244 -13.91 11.06 20.11
CA GLY A 244 -14.24 9.88 20.91
C GLY A 244 -13.22 8.75 20.76
N ALA A 245 -12.69 8.54 19.55
CA ALA A 245 -11.63 7.57 19.30
C ALA A 245 -10.35 7.90 20.09
N ILE A 246 -9.95 9.17 20.13
CA ILE A 246 -8.80 9.65 20.92
C ILE A 246 -9.05 9.46 22.42
N GLU A 247 -10.27 9.73 22.91
CA GLU A 247 -10.62 9.53 24.31
C GLU A 247 -10.61 8.06 24.74
N ILE A 248 -11.04 7.15 23.88
CA ILE A 248 -11.03 5.70 24.14
C ILE A 248 -9.60 5.19 24.16
N THR A 249 -8.83 5.49 23.11
CA THR A 249 -7.48 4.95 22.93
C THR A 249 -6.44 5.64 23.81
N GLY A 250 -6.55 6.96 23.97
CA GLY A 250 -5.61 7.80 24.72
C GLY A 250 -5.53 7.50 26.22
N LYS A 251 -6.54 6.85 26.83
CA LYS A 251 -6.51 6.48 28.25
C LYS A 251 -5.35 5.55 28.62
N HIS A 252 -4.94 4.68 27.70
CA HIS A 252 -3.91 3.67 27.93
C HIS A 252 -2.78 3.71 26.90
N HIS A 253 -2.98 4.42 25.78
CA HIS A 253 -2.11 4.41 24.62
C HIS A 253 -1.75 5.82 24.10
N ALA A 254 -1.78 6.85 24.96
CA ALA A 254 -1.54 8.25 24.55
C ALA A 254 -0.25 8.45 23.73
N ASP A 255 0.80 7.68 24.03
CA ASP A 255 2.09 7.77 23.36
C ASP A 255 2.19 6.92 22.08
N ASP A 256 1.22 6.07 21.81
CA ASP A 256 1.23 5.20 20.65
C ASP A 256 1.00 5.99 19.35
N THR A 257 1.67 5.54 18.28
CA THR A 257 1.63 6.18 16.97
C THR A 257 0.21 6.35 16.45
N PHE A 258 -0.68 5.36 16.61
CA PHE A 258 -2.03 5.44 16.06
C PHE A 258 -2.91 6.51 16.72
N VAL A 259 -2.67 6.84 18.00
CA VAL A 259 -3.33 7.97 18.67
C VAL A 259 -2.83 9.29 18.06
N LYS A 260 -1.53 9.40 17.81
CA LYS A 260 -0.91 10.58 17.19
C LYS A 260 -1.34 10.78 15.73
N GLN A 261 -1.53 9.69 14.98
CA GLN A 261 -2.13 9.70 13.63
C GLN A 261 -3.57 10.23 13.68
N THR A 262 -4.35 9.81 14.67
CA THR A 262 -5.73 10.29 14.87
C THR A 262 -5.76 11.76 15.29
N LEU A 263 -4.84 12.20 16.15
CA LEU A 263 -4.66 13.61 16.51
C LEU A 263 -4.32 14.49 15.31
N TYR A 264 -3.45 14.03 14.40
CA TYR A 264 -3.20 14.74 13.14
C TYR A 264 -4.50 14.96 12.36
N ALA A 265 -5.30 13.91 12.17
CA ALA A 265 -6.56 14.02 11.45
C ALA A 265 -7.51 15.02 12.13
N LYS A 266 -7.63 14.99 13.46
CA LYS A 266 -8.40 15.97 14.24
C LYS A 266 -7.94 17.40 13.96
N TRP A 267 -6.65 17.70 14.15
CA TRP A 267 -6.13 19.06 13.96
C TRP A 267 -6.28 19.54 12.52
N PHE A 268 -6.12 18.63 11.56
CA PHE A 268 -6.30 18.93 10.15
C PHE A 268 -7.75 19.32 9.85
N PHE A 269 -8.74 18.52 10.28
CA PHE A 269 -10.16 18.79 10.02
C PHE A 269 -10.71 20.01 10.76
N GLU A 270 -10.23 20.28 11.97
CA GLU A 270 -10.62 21.46 12.75
C GLU A 270 -9.83 22.72 12.36
N GLU A 271 -8.83 22.60 11.47
CA GLU A 271 -7.82 23.64 11.20
C GLU A 271 -7.16 24.19 12.48
N ASN A 272 -7.01 23.33 13.50
CA ASN A 272 -6.66 23.70 14.86
C ASN A 272 -5.14 23.73 15.08
N THR A 273 -4.50 24.75 14.52
CA THR A 273 -3.06 24.99 14.65
C THR A 273 -2.64 25.27 16.10
N LYS A 274 -3.52 25.85 16.91
CA LYS A 274 -3.21 26.20 18.31
C LYS A 274 -2.97 24.97 19.18
N GLU A 275 -3.84 23.98 19.09
CA GLU A 275 -3.70 22.74 19.85
C GLU A 275 -2.50 21.92 19.35
N ALA A 276 -2.32 21.79 18.03
CA ALA A 276 -1.16 21.14 17.45
C ALA A 276 0.15 21.81 17.90
N PHE A 277 0.20 23.15 17.93
CA PHE A 277 1.37 23.89 18.36
C PHE A 277 1.68 23.70 19.84
N LEU A 278 0.65 23.72 20.70
CA LEU A 278 0.79 23.42 22.12
C LEU A 278 1.30 21.98 22.34
N TYR A 279 0.81 21.03 21.56
CA TYR A 279 1.30 19.65 21.59
C TYR A 279 2.77 19.58 21.21
N PHE A 280 3.17 20.24 20.12
CA PHE A 280 4.56 20.31 19.68
C PHE A 280 5.50 20.87 20.75
N GLN A 281 5.09 21.90 21.49
CA GLN A 281 5.92 22.52 22.53
C GLN A 281 6.13 21.63 23.76
N LYS A 282 5.22 20.69 24.04
CA LYS A 282 5.19 19.92 25.29
C LYS A 282 5.68 18.48 25.18
N ASN A 283 5.75 17.93 23.97
CA ASN A 283 6.00 16.51 23.75
C ASN A 283 7.36 16.28 23.10
N SER A 284 8.04 15.19 23.52
CA SER A 284 9.36 14.81 23.01
C SER A 284 9.33 14.23 21.58
N ASN A 285 8.19 13.68 21.16
CA ASN A 285 7.99 13.18 19.80
C ASN A 285 6.78 13.87 19.14
N PRO A 286 6.97 15.08 18.59
CA PRO A 286 5.87 15.88 18.04
C PRO A 286 5.69 15.73 16.53
N ILE A 287 6.16 14.63 15.91
CA ILE A 287 6.15 14.41 14.45
C ILE A 287 4.82 14.79 13.79
N PHE A 288 3.72 14.25 14.31
CA PHE A 288 2.37 14.47 13.75
C PHE A 288 1.88 15.91 13.93
N ALA A 289 2.30 16.60 14.99
CA ALA A 289 2.03 18.02 15.15
C ALA A 289 2.83 18.85 14.14
N ILE A 290 4.10 18.52 13.89
CA ILE A 290 4.91 19.18 12.86
C ILE A 290 4.24 19.05 11.49
N PHE A 291 3.76 17.86 11.14
CA PHE A 291 3.03 17.63 9.90
C PHE A 291 1.76 18.49 9.82
N ALA A 292 0.90 18.48 10.84
CA ALA A 292 -0.32 19.27 10.85
C ALA A 292 -0.04 20.77 10.71
N LEU A 293 0.91 21.31 11.49
CA LEU A 293 1.28 22.73 11.44
C LEU A 293 1.82 23.14 10.08
N THR A 294 2.59 22.26 9.43
CA THR A 294 3.15 22.52 8.11
C THR A 294 2.09 22.43 7.03
N ASP A 295 1.27 21.39 7.04
CA ASP A 295 0.22 21.17 6.05
C ASP A 295 -0.88 22.25 6.11
N LEU A 296 -1.12 22.83 7.30
CA LEU A 296 -2.00 23.97 7.54
C LEU A 296 -1.31 25.33 7.31
N GLY A 297 -0.01 25.37 7.00
CA GLY A 297 0.73 26.60 6.69
C GLY A 297 0.95 27.55 7.88
N PHE A 298 1.04 27.03 9.11
CA PHE A 298 1.18 27.84 10.33
C PHE A 298 2.60 28.42 10.48
N LYS A 299 2.81 29.63 9.96
CA LYS A 299 4.13 30.29 9.90
C LYS A 299 4.74 30.58 11.27
N GLU A 300 3.92 30.75 12.30
CA GLU A 300 4.37 31.04 13.65
C GLU A 300 5.17 29.89 14.29
N ALA A 301 5.04 28.66 13.79
CA ALA A 301 5.88 27.54 14.23
C ALA A 301 7.32 27.59 13.68
N LEU A 302 7.57 28.37 12.61
CA LEU A 302 8.86 28.37 11.91
C LEU A 302 10.08 28.65 12.81
N PRO A 303 10.09 29.69 13.68
CA PRO A 303 11.23 29.94 14.56
C PRO A 303 11.50 28.76 15.51
N PHE A 304 10.44 28.09 15.97
CA PHE A 304 10.55 26.97 16.89
C PHE A 304 11.07 25.71 16.21
N PHE A 305 10.67 25.45 14.96
CA PHE A 305 11.24 24.36 14.17
C PHE A 305 12.73 24.57 13.91
N ILE A 306 13.15 25.81 13.61
CA ILE A 306 14.56 26.15 13.42
C ILE A 306 15.37 25.92 14.70
N GLU A 307 14.87 26.37 15.86
CA GLU A 307 15.54 26.12 17.14
C GLU A 307 15.59 24.64 17.48
N LYS A 308 14.46 23.93 17.39
CA LYS A 308 14.42 22.50 17.74
C LYS A 308 15.29 21.62 16.85
N LYS A 309 15.40 21.95 15.56
CA LYS A 309 16.29 21.23 14.65
C LYS A 309 17.77 21.31 15.10
N LYS A 310 18.22 22.41 15.73
CA LYS A 310 19.62 22.55 16.21
C LYS A 310 19.95 21.57 17.34
N GLU A 311 18.95 21.18 18.12
CA GLU A 311 19.05 20.28 19.27
C GLU A 311 18.75 18.82 18.91
N GLU A 312 18.26 18.55 17.70
CA GLU A 312 17.82 17.22 17.28
C GLU A 312 19.03 16.37 16.86
N GLU A 313 19.02 15.08 17.18
CA GLU A 313 20.08 14.13 16.80
C GLU A 313 19.57 13.07 15.83
N ASN A 314 18.24 12.87 15.74
CA ASN A 314 17.65 11.86 14.88
C ASN A 314 17.67 12.31 13.39
N PRO A 315 18.36 11.58 12.49
CA PRO A 315 18.47 11.95 11.08
C PRO A 315 17.12 12.01 10.33
N VAL A 316 16.14 11.19 10.73
CA VAL A 316 14.80 11.22 10.14
C VAL A 316 14.07 12.49 10.58
N MET A 317 14.20 12.86 11.85
CA MET A 317 13.63 14.12 12.37
C MET A 317 14.26 15.35 11.71
N TRP A 318 15.55 15.29 11.37
CA TRP A 318 16.20 16.35 10.59
C TRP A 318 15.55 16.55 9.24
N GLU A 319 15.27 15.47 8.50
CA GLU A 319 14.60 15.57 7.21
C GLU A 319 13.18 16.12 7.33
N ILE A 320 12.46 15.73 8.39
CA ILE A 320 11.13 16.28 8.70
C ILE A 320 11.22 17.79 8.96
N TYR A 321 12.14 18.25 9.82
CA TYR A 321 12.30 19.68 10.08
C TYR A 321 12.76 20.45 8.84
N ASN A 322 13.67 19.89 8.03
CA ASN A 322 14.12 20.50 6.78
C ASN A 322 12.96 20.79 5.83
N GLU A 323 12.14 19.77 5.58
CA GLU A 323 10.97 19.89 4.71
C GLU A 323 9.96 20.89 5.30
N ALA A 324 9.66 20.81 6.60
CA ALA A 324 8.73 21.71 7.27
C ALA A 324 9.16 23.18 7.20
N ILE A 325 10.42 23.46 7.52
CA ILE A 325 11.01 24.81 7.48
C ILE A 325 10.95 25.36 6.05
N GLN A 326 11.37 24.58 5.06
CA GLN A 326 11.37 25.02 3.66
C GLN A 326 9.97 25.38 3.16
N ARG A 327 8.96 24.54 3.48
CA ARG A 327 7.57 24.78 3.09
C ARG A 327 7.00 26.02 3.74
N LEU A 328 7.18 26.18 5.05
CA LEU A 328 6.69 27.36 5.77
C LEU A 328 7.38 28.66 5.32
N GLN A 329 8.69 28.62 5.04
CA GLN A 329 9.45 29.77 4.52
C GLN A 329 8.97 30.22 3.14
N SER A 330 8.75 29.26 2.23
CA SER A 330 8.26 29.52 0.89
C SER A 330 6.76 29.84 0.82
N GLY A 331 6.03 29.62 1.92
CA GLY A 331 4.57 29.70 1.93
C GLY A 331 3.91 28.61 1.08
N TYR A 332 4.60 27.47 0.89
CA TYR A 332 4.06 26.33 0.15
C TYR A 332 2.97 25.65 0.96
N ILE A 333 1.75 25.66 0.42
CA ILE A 333 0.63 24.87 0.90
C ILE A 333 0.35 23.79 -0.15
N PRO A 334 0.41 22.50 0.20
CA PRO A 334 0.23 21.41 -0.75
C PRO A 334 -1.16 21.45 -1.39
N LYS A 335 -1.21 21.63 -2.72
CA LYS A 335 -2.46 21.57 -3.49
C LYS A 335 -2.93 20.14 -3.71
N LYS A 336 -2.00 19.23 -3.98
CA LYS A 336 -2.27 17.80 -4.08
C LYS A 336 -2.20 17.20 -2.69
N LYS A 337 -3.11 16.27 -2.42
CA LYS A 337 -3.25 15.68 -1.08
C LYS A 337 -2.03 14.82 -0.76
N GLU A 338 -1.49 14.13 -1.76
CA GLU A 338 -0.31 13.26 -1.70
C GLU A 338 0.98 14.03 -1.38
N ASP A 339 1.02 15.34 -1.68
CA ASP A 339 2.19 16.18 -1.41
C ASP A 339 2.28 16.63 0.06
N ARG A 340 1.25 16.39 0.88
CA ARG A 340 1.25 16.76 2.31
C ARG A 340 2.31 15.99 3.08
N MET A 341 2.87 16.61 4.12
CA MET A 341 3.93 16.02 4.93
C MET A 341 3.54 14.69 5.56
N ILE A 342 2.29 14.53 5.99
CA ILE A 342 1.81 13.28 6.57
C ILE A 342 2.00 12.08 5.62
N TRP A 343 1.83 12.29 4.31
CA TRP A 343 1.91 11.23 3.31
C TRP A 343 3.35 10.92 2.88
N LEU A 344 4.28 11.85 3.13
CA LEU A 344 5.71 11.59 2.99
C LEU A 344 6.26 10.70 4.11
N ASN A 345 5.52 10.52 5.21
CA ASN A 345 5.91 9.68 6.35
C ASN A 345 5.60 8.18 6.16
N GLY A 346 5.15 7.80 4.96
CA GLY A 346 4.74 6.44 4.64
C GLY A 346 3.36 6.09 5.19
N ASN A 347 2.74 5.08 4.58
CA ASN A 347 1.36 4.68 4.82
C ASN A 347 1.24 3.19 5.19
N LEU A 348 2.36 2.55 5.49
CA LEU A 348 2.43 1.14 5.87
C LEU A 348 2.50 0.95 7.38
N THR A 349 1.68 0.05 7.90
CA THR A 349 1.73 -0.44 9.29
C THR A 349 3.07 -1.13 9.58
N PRO A 350 3.48 -1.24 10.85
CA PRO A 350 4.61 -2.07 11.24
C PRO A 350 4.50 -3.53 10.75
N ALA A 351 3.29 -4.10 10.77
CA ALA A 351 3.02 -5.46 10.30
C ALA A 351 3.26 -5.59 8.78
N GLN A 352 2.73 -4.69 7.96
CA GLN A 352 2.97 -4.68 6.51
C GLN A 352 4.47 -4.57 6.19
N ARG A 353 5.22 -3.72 6.92
CA ARG A 353 6.68 -3.62 6.77
C ARG A 353 7.41 -4.89 7.18
N ALA A 354 7.01 -5.52 8.28
CA ALA A 354 7.59 -6.79 8.74
C ALA A 354 7.36 -7.92 7.73
N LEU A 355 6.27 -7.86 6.97
CA LEU A 355 5.97 -8.78 5.88
C LEU A 355 6.71 -8.47 4.57
N GLY A 356 7.64 -7.51 4.59
CA GLY A 356 8.54 -7.20 3.47
C GLY A 356 8.01 -6.17 2.49
N ALA A 357 6.96 -5.42 2.82
CA ALA A 357 6.55 -4.28 2.00
C ALA A 357 7.66 -3.23 1.93
N GLU A 358 7.93 -2.72 0.72
CA GLU A 358 8.96 -1.69 0.51
C GLU A 358 8.64 -0.44 1.33
N ASN A 359 9.67 0.15 1.94
CA ASN A 359 9.50 1.34 2.77
C ASN A 359 9.12 2.55 1.91
N ASP A 360 7.92 3.07 2.10
CA ASP A 360 7.39 4.25 1.41
C ASP A 360 7.63 5.56 2.18
N ASN A 361 8.31 5.50 3.33
CA ASN A 361 8.65 6.69 4.10
C ASN A 361 9.83 7.45 3.47
N VAL A 362 9.50 8.55 2.81
CA VAL A 362 10.43 9.43 2.10
C VAL A 362 11.48 10.03 3.04
N PHE A 363 11.12 10.35 4.28
CA PHE A 363 12.07 10.91 5.25
C PHE A 363 13.11 9.88 5.69
N VAL A 364 12.70 8.63 5.89
CA VAL A 364 13.63 7.53 6.20
C VAL A 364 14.57 7.25 5.03
N GLU A 365 14.06 7.22 3.80
CA GLU A 365 14.90 6.99 2.63
C GLU A 365 15.90 8.13 2.39
N ARG A 366 15.49 9.39 2.55
CA ARG A 366 16.40 10.54 2.51
C ARG A 366 17.47 10.48 3.60
N ALA A 367 17.09 10.09 4.82
CA ALA A 367 18.02 9.96 5.93
C ALA A 367 19.07 8.86 5.67
N LYS A 368 18.64 7.67 5.22
CA LYS A 368 19.54 6.57 4.85
C LYS A 368 20.50 6.97 3.74
N GLN A 369 20.04 7.66 2.70
CA GLN A 369 20.89 8.13 1.60
C GLN A 369 21.99 9.06 2.10
N LYS A 370 21.71 9.95 3.06
CA LYS A 370 22.72 10.86 3.63
C LYS A 370 23.74 10.13 4.50
N ILE A 371 23.29 9.19 5.34
CA ILE A 371 24.19 8.36 6.16
C ILE A 371 25.11 7.52 5.27
N ALA A 372 24.56 6.90 4.21
CA ALA A 372 25.34 6.10 3.27
C ALA A 372 26.37 6.92 2.48
N ILE A 373 26.10 8.21 2.22
CA ILE A 373 27.08 9.13 1.60
C ILE A 373 28.19 9.50 2.59
N ASP A 374 27.88 9.72 3.87
CA ASP A 374 28.87 10.04 4.92
C ASP A 374 29.80 8.87 5.25
N ASP A 375 29.33 7.62 5.09
CA ASP A 375 30.15 6.40 5.23
C ASP A 375 31.06 6.13 4.02
N THR A 376 31.03 6.97 2.97
CA THR A 376 31.96 6.86 1.84
C THR A 376 33.34 7.34 2.27
N VAL A 377 34.15 6.41 2.80
CA VAL A 377 35.58 6.64 3.04
C VAL A 377 36.24 6.94 1.69
N TYR A 378 36.68 8.18 1.49
CA TYR A 378 37.67 8.47 0.47
C TYR A 378 38.98 7.83 0.95
N GLU A 379 39.47 6.80 0.25
CA GLU A 379 40.88 6.43 0.34
C GLU A 379 41.67 7.67 -0.08
N THR A 380 42.23 8.38 0.89
CA THR A 380 43.31 9.31 0.63
C THR A 380 44.55 8.47 0.37
N ASP A 381 44.86 8.26 -0.91
CA ASP A 381 46.20 7.83 -1.31
C ASP A 381 47.20 8.90 -0.81
N GLU A 382 47.88 8.60 0.29
CA GLU A 382 49.06 9.34 0.73
C GLU A 382 50.20 9.05 -0.27
N ASN A 383 50.68 10.10 -0.96
CA ASN A 383 51.96 10.12 -1.67
C ASN A 383 53.04 10.76 -0.80
#